data_AF-A0A918UUK1-F1
#
_entry.id   AF-A0A918UUK1-F1
#
_cell.length_a   1.000
_cell.length_b   1.000
_cell.length_c   1.000
_cell.angle_alpha   90.00
_cell.angle_beta   90.00
_cell.angle_gamma   90.00
#
_symmetry.space_group_name_H-M   'P 1'
#
loop_
_entity.id
_entity.type
_entity.pdbx_description
1 polymer ?
#
loop_
_entity_poly.entity_id
_entity_poly.type
_entity_poly.pdbx_seq_one_letter_code
_entity_poly.pdbx_strand_id
1 'polypeptide(L)'
;MAGSQHPAVQRLQVFLSESPWEHEQINVRRLQRLLDDSRTVPHAGQVLVIDDSGDPKEGTATAHVGRQWLGRYGKTDNAVVTVTTLWADENGSSKLSGAEVSAGSAGGDAACA
;
A
#
# COMPACT_ATOMS: atom_id res chain seq x y z
N MET A 1 22.27 -15.49 -6.42
CA MET A 1 21.71 -15.66 -5.07
C MET A 1 20.81 -16.88 -5.08
N ALA A 2 21.06 -17.88 -4.23
CA ALA A 2 20.20 -19.05 -4.17
C ALA A 2 18.97 -18.70 -3.31
N GLY A 3 17.81 -18.57 -3.96
CA GLY A 3 16.53 -18.40 -3.26
C GLY A 3 16.23 -19.59 -2.34
N SER A 4 15.23 -19.43 -1.46
CA SER A 4 14.76 -20.52 -0.60
C SER A 4 14.47 -21.78 -1.42
N GLN A 5 14.90 -22.95 -0.94
CA GLN A 5 14.63 -24.24 -1.59
C GLN A 5 13.25 -24.81 -1.22
N HIS A 6 12.52 -24.16 -0.30
CA HIS A 6 11.21 -24.64 0.12
C HIS A 6 10.15 -24.27 -0.92
N PRO A 7 9.43 -25.25 -1.51
CA PRO A 7 8.51 -24.98 -2.63
C PRO A 7 7.42 -23.95 -2.32
N ALA A 8 6.90 -23.92 -1.09
CA ALA A 8 5.89 -22.93 -0.70
C ALA A 8 6.46 -21.49 -0.66
N VAL A 9 7.72 -21.32 -0.26
CA VAL A 9 8.38 -20.01 -0.21
C VAL A 9 8.67 -19.54 -1.63
N GLN A 10 9.14 -20.42 -2.51
CA GLN A 10 9.35 -20.09 -3.92
C GLN A 10 8.05 -19.65 -4.60
N ARG A 11 6.94 -20.38 -4.38
CA ARG A 11 5.63 -19.99 -4.93
C ARG A 11 5.18 -18.62 -4.45
N LEU A 12 5.34 -18.32 -3.16
CA LEU A 12 4.97 -17.00 -2.63
C LEU A 12 5.86 -15.90 -3.20
N GLN A 13 7.16 -16.12 -3.32
CA GLN A 13 8.09 -15.15 -3.91
C GLN A 13 7.69 -14.80 -5.35
N VAL A 14 7.50 -15.82 -6.20
CA VAL A 14 7.04 -15.63 -7.58
C VAL A 14 5.67 -14.96 -7.65
N PHE A 15 4.76 -15.30 -6.73
CA PHE A 15 3.45 -14.65 -6.63
C PHE A 15 3.56 -13.15 -6.33
N LEU A 16 4.44 -12.76 -5.42
CA LEU A 16 4.60 -11.36 -5.01
C LEU A 16 5.42 -10.53 -6.00
N SER A 17 6.48 -11.09 -6.59
CA SER A 17 7.42 -10.30 -7.43
C SER A 17 7.19 -10.44 -8.93
N GLU A 18 6.83 -11.63 -9.41
CA GLU A 18 6.84 -11.94 -10.86
C GLU A 18 5.44 -12.06 -11.49
N SER A 19 4.39 -12.19 -10.68
CA SER A 19 3.04 -12.36 -11.22
C SER A 19 2.54 -11.08 -11.88
N PRO A 20 1.90 -11.15 -13.08
CA PRO A 20 1.41 -9.99 -13.79
C PRO A 20 0.10 -9.50 -13.17
N TRP A 21 0.21 -8.69 -12.12
CA TRP A 21 -0.94 -8.15 -11.42
C TRP A 21 -1.56 -6.97 -12.18
N GLU A 22 -2.77 -7.19 -12.70
CA GLU A 22 -3.62 -6.10 -13.20
C GLU A 22 -4.25 -5.36 -12.01
N HIS A 23 -3.46 -4.51 -11.35
CA HIS A 23 -3.80 -3.90 -10.05
C HIS A 23 -5.16 -3.18 -10.07
N GLU A 24 -5.51 -2.48 -11.16
CA GLU A 24 -6.81 -1.83 -11.31
C GLU A 24 -7.96 -2.84 -11.31
N GLN A 25 -7.82 -3.94 -12.07
CA GLN A 25 -8.86 -4.98 -12.15
C GLN A 25 -9.04 -5.70 -10.81
N ILE A 26 -7.93 -5.95 -10.10
CA ILE A 26 -7.97 -6.55 -8.76
C ILE A 26 -8.66 -5.60 -7.79
N ASN A 27 -8.39 -4.30 -7.88
CA ASN A 27 -9.03 -3.30 -7.04
C ASN A 27 -10.54 -3.22 -7.32
N VAL A 28 -10.96 -3.24 -8.59
CA VAL A 28 -12.38 -3.32 -8.96
C VAL A 28 -13.02 -4.58 -8.38
N ARG A 29 -12.35 -5.73 -8.48
CA ARG A 29 -12.87 -6.98 -7.93
C ARG A 29 -12.98 -6.94 -6.41
N ARG A 30 -12.01 -6.33 -5.73
CA ARG A 30 -12.03 -6.10 -4.28
C ARG A 30 -13.22 -5.23 -3.88
N LEU A 31 -13.48 -4.15 -4.60
CA LEU A 31 -14.63 -3.27 -4.36
C LEU A 31 -15.97 -3.99 -4.54
N GLN A 32 -16.11 -4.80 -5.60
CA GLN A 32 -17.30 -5.63 -5.79
C GLN A 32 -17.56 -6.53 -4.57
N ARG A 33 -16.51 -7.17 -4.03
CA ARG A 33 -16.65 -8.01 -2.82
C ARG A 33 -17.07 -7.23 -1.59
N LEU A 34 -16.59 -5.99 -1.43
CA LEU A 34 -17.01 -5.14 -0.31
C LEU A 34 -18.47 -4.70 -0.43
N LEU A 35 -18.96 -4.48 -1.66
CA LEU A 35 -20.36 -4.14 -1.92
C LEU A 35 -21.30 -5.34 -1.77
N ASP A 36 -20.83 -6.55 -2.05
CA ASP A 36 -21.60 -7.80 -1.93
C ASP A 36 -21.75 -8.27 -0.47
N ASP A 37 -20.89 -7.83 0.46
CA ASP A 37 -20.89 -8.26 1.86
C ASP A 37 -21.60 -7.21 2.75
N SER A 38 -22.66 -7.64 3.43
CA SER A 38 -23.49 -6.79 4.29
C SER A 38 -22.74 -6.15 5.46
N ARG A 39 -21.57 -6.68 5.83
CA ARG A 39 -20.72 -6.12 6.90
C ARG A 39 -19.85 -4.97 6.42
N THR A 40 -19.68 -4.83 5.12
CA THR A 40 -18.75 -3.86 4.52
C THR A 40 -19.41 -2.92 3.53
N VAL A 41 -20.64 -3.23 3.11
CA VAL A 41 -21.43 -2.38 2.22
C VAL A 41 -21.67 -1.01 2.88
N PRO A 42 -21.47 0.10 2.16
CA PRO A 42 -21.68 1.42 2.73
C PRO A 42 -23.13 1.67 3.13
N HIS A 43 -23.34 2.36 4.26
CA HIS A 43 -24.66 2.82 4.68
C HIS A 43 -24.60 4.22 5.32
N ALA A 44 -25.77 4.84 5.49
CA ALA A 44 -25.90 6.23 5.92
C ALA A 44 -25.33 6.55 7.32
N GLY A 45 -25.04 5.52 8.12
CA GLY A 45 -24.44 5.67 9.45
C GLY A 45 -22.90 5.74 9.44
N GLN A 46 -22.28 5.52 8.27
CA GLN A 46 -20.83 5.49 8.14
C GLN A 46 -20.27 6.86 7.76
N VAL A 47 -19.03 7.10 8.15
CA VAL A 47 -18.26 8.29 7.78
C VAL A 47 -17.17 7.95 6.78
N LEU A 48 -16.89 8.89 5.89
CA LEU A 48 -15.76 8.80 4.96
C LEU A 48 -14.50 9.28 5.68
N VAL A 49 -13.52 8.40 5.82
CA VAL A 49 -12.22 8.71 6.40
C VAL A 49 -11.18 8.77 5.29
N ILE A 50 -10.36 9.83 5.33
CA ILE A 50 -9.18 10.00 4.49
C ILE A 50 -8.00 10.13 5.44
N ASP A 51 -7.04 9.23 5.31
CA ASP A 51 -5.87 9.16 6.19
C ASP A 51 -4.66 8.67 5.42
N ASP A 52 -3.47 9.13 5.81
CA ASP A 52 -2.19 8.69 5.27
C ASP A 52 -1.51 7.69 6.21
N SER A 53 -0.94 6.64 5.62
CA SER A 53 -0.11 5.68 6.35
C SER A 53 1.27 5.62 5.71
N GLY A 54 2.29 5.96 6.50
CA GLY A 54 3.69 5.86 6.11
C GLY A 54 4.32 4.54 6.53
N ASP A 55 4.95 3.85 5.58
CA ASP A 55 5.75 2.65 5.80
C ASP A 55 7.24 3.01 5.70
N PRO A 56 7.95 3.14 6.84
CA PRO A 56 9.36 3.51 6.84
C PRO A 56 10.20 2.51 6.06
N LYS A 57 11.20 3.03 5.33
CA LYS A 57 12.15 2.23 4.57
C LYS A 57 13.56 2.62 4.98
N GLU A 58 14.38 1.61 5.25
CA GLU A 58 15.77 1.77 5.64
C GLU A 58 16.71 1.19 4.57
N GLY A 59 17.92 1.73 4.50
CA GLY A 59 18.92 1.34 3.50
C GLY A 59 18.82 2.13 2.19
N THR A 60 19.76 1.87 1.29
CA THR A 60 19.96 2.65 0.05
C THR A 60 19.40 1.97 -1.20
N ALA A 61 18.91 0.74 -1.08
CA ALA A 61 18.48 -0.09 -2.21
C ALA A 61 16.95 -0.17 -2.37
N THR A 62 16.19 0.69 -1.69
CA THR A 62 14.72 0.70 -1.80
C THR A 62 14.30 1.68 -2.88
N ALA A 63 13.74 1.18 -3.98
CA ALA A 63 13.21 2.01 -5.05
C ALA A 63 11.91 2.71 -4.63
N HIS A 64 11.60 3.85 -5.26
CA HIS A 64 10.34 4.61 -5.10
C HIS A 64 10.05 5.12 -3.67
N VAL A 65 11.08 5.28 -2.84
CA VAL A 65 10.97 5.91 -1.52
C VAL A 65 11.49 7.33 -1.55
N GLY A 66 11.03 8.16 -0.63
CA GLY A 66 11.68 9.43 -0.39
C GLY A 66 11.34 10.01 0.97
N ARG A 67 11.97 11.14 1.30
CA ARG A 67 11.82 11.77 2.61
C ARG A 67 10.43 12.40 2.75
N GLN A 68 9.62 11.84 3.63
CA GLN A 68 8.25 12.26 3.89
C GLN A 68 7.99 12.36 5.39
N TRP A 69 7.01 13.18 5.78
CA TRP A 69 6.58 13.24 7.18
C TRP A 69 5.84 11.96 7.54
N LEU A 70 6.25 11.32 8.64
CA LEU A 70 5.64 10.10 9.14
C LEU A 70 4.89 10.40 10.43
N GLY A 71 3.58 10.65 10.33
CA GLY A 71 2.74 11.08 11.45
C GLY A 71 2.88 10.19 12.69
N ARG A 72 2.87 8.86 12.51
CA ARG A 72 3.05 7.87 13.59
C ARG A 72 4.39 8.00 14.33
N TYR A 73 5.44 8.41 13.63
CA TYR A 73 6.80 8.47 14.18
C TYR A 73 7.24 9.89 14.56
N GLY A 74 6.44 10.91 14.23
CA GLY A 74 6.74 12.31 14.52
C GLY A 74 8.03 12.82 13.88
N LYS A 75 8.43 12.27 12.73
CA LYS A 75 9.68 12.63 12.04
C LYS A 75 9.53 12.60 10.52
N THR A 76 10.44 13.30 9.84
CA THR A 76 10.62 13.18 8.39
C THR A 76 11.72 12.15 8.09
N ASP A 77 11.37 11.08 7.37
CA ASP A 77 12.31 10.01 7.01
C ASP A 77 11.96 9.37 5.66
N ASN A 78 12.82 8.50 5.16
CA ASN A 78 12.54 7.74 3.94
C ASN A 78 11.40 6.76 4.16
N ALA A 79 10.36 6.86 3.33
CA ALA A 79 9.21 5.98 3.38
C ALA A 79 8.49 5.93 2.03
N VAL A 80 7.53 5.01 1.95
CA VAL A 80 6.39 5.12 1.04
C VAL A 80 5.20 5.56 1.89
N VAL A 81 4.51 6.61 1.49
CA VAL A 81 3.25 7.03 2.13
C VAL A 81 2.09 6.70 1.21
N THR A 82 1.09 5.99 1.72
CA THR A 82 -0.16 5.74 1.00
C THR A 82 -1.29 6.55 1.63
N VAL A 83 -1.95 7.39 0.83
CA VAL A 83 -3.20 8.03 1.22
C VAL A 83 -4.35 7.10 0.89
N THR A 84 -5.15 6.77 1.90
CA THR A 84 -6.27 5.84 1.79
C THR A 84 -7.59 6.58 2.01
N THR A 85 -8.62 6.14 1.28
CA THR A 85 -10.01 6.48 1.62
C THR A 85 -10.75 5.22 2.07
N LEU A 86 -11.55 5.31 3.15
CA LEU A 86 -12.34 4.20 3.68
C LEU A 86 -13.69 4.66 4.25
N TRP A 87 -14.65 3.75 4.34
CA TRP A 87 -15.86 3.92 5.16
C TRP A 87 -15.63 3.37 6.56
N ALA A 88 -16.12 4.03 7.60
CA ALA A 88 -16.04 3.54 8.98
C ALA A 88 -17.30 3.84 9.80
N ASP A 89 -17.55 2.97 10.77
CA ASP A 89 -18.49 3.15 11.87
C ASP A 89 -17.96 2.44 13.14
N GLU A 90 -18.81 2.30 14.16
CA GLU A 90 -18.50 1.61 15.42
C GLU A 90 -18.27 0.10 15.28
N ASN A 91 -18.70 -0.52 14.18
CA ASN A 91 -18.60 -1.95 13.92
C ASN A 91 -17.39 -2.30 13.02
N GLY A 92 -16.80 -1.33 12.34
CA GLY A 92 -15.56 -1.54 11.60
C GLY A 92 -15.29 -0.53 10.48
N SER A 93 -14.44 -0.94 9.52
CA SER A 93 -14.00 -0.10 8.42
C SER A 93 -13.76 -0.88 7.12
N SER A 94 -14.05 -0.26 5.98
CA SER A 94 -13.91 -0.83 4.63
C SER A 94 -13.13 0.12 3.70
N LYS A 95 -11.92 -0.30 3.29
CA LYS A 95 -11.04 0.50 2.41
C LYS A 95 -11.59 0.61 0.99
N LEU A 96 -11.71 1.82 0.46
CA LEU A 96 -12.18 2.11 -0.90
C LEU A 96 -11.03 2.24 -1.89
N SER A 97 -10.03 3.05 -1.57
CA SER A 97 -8.89 3.33 -2.45
C SER A 97 -7.62 3.57 -1.66
N GLY A 98 -6.48 3.45 -2.33
CA GLY A 98 -5.16 3.85 -1.84
C GLY A 98 -4.39 4.47 -3.00
N ALA A 99 -3.74 5.61 -2.76
CA ALA A 99 -2.79 6.23 -3.68
C ALA A 99 -1.44 6.39 -2.99
N GLU A 100 -0.39 5.87 -3.61
CA GLU A 100 0.97 6.06 -3.13
C GLU A 100 1.44 7.46 -3.49
N VAL A 101 1.94 8.17 -2.48
CA VAL A 101 2.64 9.43 -2.64
C VAL A 101 4.12 9.11 -2.59
N SER A 102 4.80 9.25 -3.71
CA SER A 102 6.27 9.21 -3.76
C SER A 102 6.79 10.64 -3.66
N ALA A 103 7.79 10.89 -2.82
CA ALA A 103 8.44 12.20 -2.83
C ALA A 103 9.11 12.40 -4.19
N GLY A 104 8.86 13.53 -4.85
CA GLY A 104 9.58 13.89 -6.08
C GLY A 104 11.08 13.88 -5.81
N SER A 105 11.85 13.27 -6.71
CA SER A 105 13.31 13.23 -6.57
C SER A 105 13.84 14.67 -6.49
N ALA A 106 14.33 15.07 -5.32
CA ALA A 106 15.30 16.14 -5.28
C ALA A 106 16.53 15.59 -6.01
N GLY A 107 16.81 16.13 -7.20
CA GLY A 107 17.83 15.64 -8.11
C GLY A 107 19.17 15.36 -7.43
N GLY A 108 19.73 14.20 -7.74
CA GLY A 108 21.05 13.76 -7.33
C GLY A 108 21.28 12.37 -7.89
N ASP A 109 22.15 12.27 -8.89
CA ASP A 109 22.52 11.05 -9.61
C ASP A 109 22.70 9.84 -8.68
N ALA A 110 21.86 8.82 -8.88
CA ALA A 110 22.16 7.46 -8.47
C ALA A 110 22.00 6.57 -9.70
N ALA A 111 23.08 6.51 -10.48
CA ALA A 111 23.25 5.51 -11.52
C ALA A 111 23.18 4.13 -10.89
N CYS A 112 22.26 3.29 -11.37
CA CYS A 112 22.28 1.85 -11.12
C CYS A 112 23.58 1.28 -11.69
N ALA A 113 24.34 0.57 -10.85
CA ALA A 113 25.34 -0.41 -11.22
C ALA A 113 25.01 -1.72 -10.50
#